data_AF-A0A376ZU16-F1
#
_entry.id   AF-A0A376ZU16-F1
#
_cell.length_a   1.000
_cell.length_b   1.000
_cell.length_c   1.000
_cell.angle_alpha   90.00
_cell.angle_beta   90.00
_cell.angle_gamma   90.00
#
_symmetry.space_group_name_H-M   'P 1'
#
loop_
_entity.id
_entity.type
_entity.pdbx_description
1 polymer ?
#
loop_
_entity_poly.entity_id
_entity_poly.type
_entity_poly.pdbx_seq_one_letter_code
_entity_poly.pdbx_strand_id
1 'polypeptide(L)'
;MSGRVKGRPIRLATAIADDVPSALMGDPRRIRQVITNLLSNALRFTDEGQIVLRSRTDGEQWLVEVEDSGCGIDPAKLAEIFQPFVQVSGKRGGTGLGLTISSRLAQAMGGELSATSTPEVGSCFCLRLPLRVATAPEPKTANQAVRLDGLRLLLIEDNPLTQRITVEMLNTSGAQVVAVGNAAQALETLQNSEPFAAALVDFDLPDIDGITLPDNWYSNIRRWF
;
A
#
# COMPACT_ATOMS: atom_id res chain seq x y z
N MET A 1 16.45 -1.46 -5.79
CA MET A 1 15.71 -2.28 -6.79
C MET A 1 15.42 -1.40 -8.01
N SER A 2 15.35 -1.93 -9.23
CA SER A 2 15.02 -1.13 -10.41
C SER A 2 14.07 -1.86 -11.36
N GLY A 3 13.12 -1.15 -11.96
CA GLY A 3 12.17 -1.67 -12.93
C GLY A 3 11.78 -0.63 -13.98
N ARG A 4 11.09 -1.06 -15.03
CA ARG A 4 10.48 -0.13 -16.00
C ARG A 4 9.01 0.05 -15.69
N VAL A 5 8.50 1.27 -15.87
CA VAL A 5 7.07 1.53 -15.78
C VAL A 5 6.39 0.94 -17.02
N LYS A 6 5.38 0.08 -16.82
CA LYS A 6 4.68 -0.59 -17.91
C LYS A 6 4.10 0.44 -18.89
N GLY A 7 4.44 0.31 -20.16
CA GLY A 7 3.92 1.18 -21.23
C GLY A 7 4.53 2.59 -21.28
N ARG A 8 5.59 2.89 -20.52
CA ARG A 8 6.24 4.22 -20.55
C ARG A 8 7.77 4.11 -20.58
N PRO A 9 8.49 5.02 -21.26
CA PRO A 9 9.96 5.01 -21.34
C PRO A 9 10.60 5.58 -20.06
N ILE A 10 10.14 5.11 -18.89
CA ILE A 10 10.55 5.61 -17.57
C ILE A 10 11.10 4.45 -16.75
N ARG A 11 12.28 4.63 -16.17
CA ARG A 11 12.86 3.72 -15.19
C ARG A 11 12.47 4.15 -13.79
N LEU A 12 11.99 3.21 -12.98
CA LEU A 12 11.77 3.41 -11.56
C LEU A 12 12.91 2.72 -10.81
N ALA A 13 13.60 3.46 -9.96
CA ALA A 13 14.66 2.93 -9.10
C ALA A 13 14.34 3.22 -7.62
N THR A 14 14.78 2.32 -6.75
CA THR A 14 14.75 2.48 -5.30
C THR A 14 16.16 2.38 -4.74
N ALA A 15 16.52 3.33 -3.89
CA ALA A 15 17.76 3.35 -3.13
C ALA A 15 17.43 3.54 -1.65
N ILE A 16 17.56 2.46 -0.87
CA ILE A 16 17.35 2.49 0.58
C ILE A 16 18.73 2.39 1.19
N ALA A 17 19.11 3.38 2.01
CA ALA A 17 20.39 3.39 2.69
C ALA A 17 20.41 2.33 3.80
N ASP A 18 21.59 1.76 4.06
CA ASP A 18 21.77 0.67 5.03
C ASP A 18 21.49 1.11 6.49
N ASP A 19 21.50 2.42 6.75
CA ASP A 19 21.22 3.04 8.04
C ASP A 19 19.71 3.21 8.34
N VAL A 20 18.84 2.87 7.39
CA VAL A 20 17.39 2.95 7.58
C VAL A 20 16.92 1.80 8.48
N PRO A 21 16.26 2.08 9.63
CA PRO A 21 15.74 1.05 10.51
C PRO A 21 14.70 0.15 9.82
N SER A 22 14.65 -1.13 10.19
CA SER A 22 13.70 -2.10 9.65
C SER A 22 12.25 -1.83 10.05
N ALA A 23 12.03 -1.07 11.12
CA ALA A 23 10.71 -0.58 11.53
C ALA A 23 10.77 0.81 12.15
N LEU A 24 9.74 1.60 11.84
CA LEU A 24 9.54 2.95 12.35
C LEU A 24 8.12 3.06 12.89
N MET A 25 7.94 3.80 13.98
CA MET A 25 6.64 4.07 14.59
C MET A 25 6.03 5.35 14.01
N GLY A 26 4.91 5.22 13.31
CA GLY A 26 4.18 6.33 12.70
C GLY A 26 2.83 5.88 12.14
N ASP A 27 2.14 6.74 11.39
CA ASP A 27 0.90 6.37 10.68
C ASP A 27 1.22 5.83 9.27
N PRO A 28 1.21 4.50 9.05
CA PRO A 28 1.59 3.91 7.76
C PRO A 28 0.62 4.27 6.63
N ARG A 29 -0.64 4.60 6.93
CA ARG A 29 -1.62 4.98 5.91
C ARG A 29 -1.34 6.39 5.40
N ARG A 30 -1.08 7.35 6.30
CA ARG A 30 -0.77 8.74 5.93
C ARG A 30 0.59 8.86 5.25
N ILE A 31 1.60 8.16 5.73
CA ILE A 31 2.93 8.13 5.09
C ILE A 31 2.82 7.59 3.66
N ARG A 32 2.12 6.47 3.47
CA ARG A 32 1.88 5.89 2.14
C ARG A 32 1.12 6.85 1.24
N GLN A 33 0.11 7.56 1.77
CA GLN A 33 -0.64 8.56 1.02
C GLN A 33 0.27 9.66 0.46
N VAL A 34 1.19 10.20 1.28
CA VAL A 34 2.16 11.21 0.84
C VAL A 34 3.08 10.66 -0.24
N ILE A 35 3.73 9.51 0.01
CA ILE A 35 4.70 8.92 -0.92
C ILE A 35 4.05 8.57 -2.26
N THR A 36 2.85 7.98 -2.26
CA THR A 36 2.11 7.65 -3.48
C THR A 36 1.74 8.91 -4.27
N ASN A 37 1.37 10.00 -3.59
CA ASN A 37 1.09 11.27 -4.27
C ASN A 37 2.36 11.84 -4.94
N LEU A 38 3.51 11.81 -4.26
CA LEU A 38 4.79 12.25 -4.83
C LEU A 38 5.19 11.41 -6.05
N LEU A 39 5.12 10.08 -5.95
CA LEU A 39 5.41 9.16 -7.06
C LEU A 39 4.46 9.36 -8.24
N SER A 40 3.18 9.60 -7.96
CA SER A 40 2.19 9.88 -9.01
C SER A 40 2.46 11.19 -9.73
N ASN A 41 2.92 12.22 -8.99
CA ASN A 41 3.35 13.49 -9.58
C ASN A 41 4.60 13.32 -10.44
N ALA A 42 5.64 12.67 -9.91
CA ALA A 42 6.87 12.35 -10.66
C ALA A 42 6.54 11.62 -11.97
N LEU A 43 5.66 10.61 -11.89
CA LEU A 43 5.21 9.86 -13.06
C LEU A 43 4.42 10.73 -14.05
N ARG A 44 3.60 11.66 -13.57
CA ARG A 44 2.81 12.57 -14.41
C ARG A 44 3.68 13.58 -15.16
N PHE A 45 4.75 14.06 -14.54
CA PHE A 45 5.60 15.15 -15.08
C PHE A 45 6.89 14.68 -15.75
N THR A 46 7.19 13.39 -15.70
CA THR A 46 8.28 12.75 -16.44
C THR A 46 7.71 12.02 -17.65
N ASP A 47 8.08 12.38 -18.87
CA ASP A 47 7.66 11.65 -20.08
C ASP A 47 8.57 10.46 -20.36
N GLU A 48 9.87 10.70 -20.27
CA GLU A 48 10.94 9.74 -20.41
C GLU A 48 12.04 10.01 -19.37
N GLY A 49 12.86 8.99 -19.09
CA GLY A 49 13.98 9.12 -18.16
C GLY A 49 13.80 8.26 -16.92
N GLN A 50 13.93 8.86 -15.73
CA GLN A 50 13.93 8.11 -14.47
C GLN A 50 13.21 8.80 -13.32
N ILE A 51 12.72 7.96 -12.42
CA ILE A 51 12.19 8.33 -11.11
C ILE A 51 12.94 7.50 -10.07
N VAL A 52 13.48 8.15 -9.04
CA VAL A 52 14.26 7.51 -7.98
C VAL A 52 13.58 7.79 -6.64
N LEU A 53 13.16 6.72 -5.96
CA LEU A 53 12.71 6.78 -4.57
C LEU A 53 13.91 6.48 -3.66
N ARG A 54 14.32 7.46 -2.84
CA ARG A 54 15.35 7.27 -1.83
C ARG A 54 14.76 7.25 -0.44
N SER A 55 15.29 6.37 0.41
CA SER A 55 15.00 6.34 1.84
C SER A 55 16.33 6.34 2.60
N ARG A 56 16.49 7.27 3.54
CA ARG A 56 17.66 7.36 4.43
C ARG A 56 17.26 7.88 5.80
N THR A 57 18.19 7.89 6.73
CA THR A 57 18.12 8.68 7.96
C THR A 57 19.21 9.76 7.95
N ASP A 58 19.03 10.85 8.68
CA ASP A 58 20.11 11.79 8.99
C ASP A 58 20.62 11.64 10.44
N GLY A 59 20.25 10.54 11.08
CA GLY A 59 20.55 10.24 12.48
C GLY A 59 19.42 10.63 13.44
N GLU A 60 18.58 11.59 13.06
CA GLU A 60 17.47 12.07 13.90
C GLU A 60 16.10 11.88 13.23
N GLN A 61 16.03 12.07 11.92
CA GLN A 61 14.81 12.03 11.14
C GLN A 61 14.91 10.98 10.04
N TRP A 62 13.76 10.40 9.70
CA TRP A 62 13.62 9.58 8.51
C TRP A 62 13.32 10.47 7.30
N LEU A 63 14.03 10.23 6.20
CA LEU A 63 13.92 11.00 4.97
C LEU A 63 13.48 10.08 3.84
N VAL A 64 12.45 10.53 3.12
CA VAL A 64 12.02 9.93 1.86
C VAL A 64 12.09 10.97 0.77
N GLU A 65 12.81 10.66 -0.30
CA GLU A 65 12.93 11.52 -1.46
C GLU A 65 12.34 10.86 -2.69
N VAL A 66 11.58 11.62 -3.46
CA VAL A 66 11.17 11.26 -4.81
C VAL A 66 11.82 12.24 -5.77
N GLU A 67 12.82 11.76 -6.50
CA GLU A 67 13.49 12.51 -7.55
C GLU A 67 12.97 12.05 -8.92
N ASP A 68 12.70 12.99 -9.79
CA ASP A 68 12.27 12.76 -11.17
C ASP A 68 13.12 13.57 -12.14
N SER A 69 13.31 13.05 -13.35
CA SER A 69 13.99 13.75 -14.46
C SER A 69 13.00 14.43 -15.41
N GLY A 70 11.87 14.89 -14.90
CA GLY A 70 10.80 15.48 -15.68
C GLY A 70 11.05 16.94 -16.09
N CYS A 71 9.99 17.66 -16.43
CA CYS A 71 10.07 19.03 -16.94
C CYS A 71 10.59 20.07 -15.92
N GLY A 72 10.70 19.70 -14.64
CA GLY A 72 11.02 20.65 -13.57
C GLY A 72 9.92 21.68 -13.31
N ILE A 73 10.21 22.62 -12.42
CA ILE A 73 9.30 23.66 -11.93
C ILE A 73 10.02 25.01 -12.02
N ASP A 74 9.30 26.03 -12.49
CA ASP A 74 9.76 27.41 -12.49
C ASP A 74 10.05 27.87 -11.04
N PRO A 75 11.27 28.40 -10.73
CA PRO A 75 11.61 28.88 -9.40
C PRO A 75 10.58 29.85 -8.80
N ALA A 76 9.95 30.70 -9.62
CA ALA A 76 8.93 31.64 -9.16
C ALA A 76 7.67 30.94 -8.63
N LYS A 77 7.37 29.73 -9.11
CA LYS A 77 6.19 28.95 -8.73
C LYS A 77 6.48 27.90 -7.67
N LEU A 78 7.75 27.61 -7.38
CA LEU A 78 8.15 26.50 -6.51
C LEU A 78 7.58 26.64 -5.09
N ALA A 79 7.50 27.85 -4.54
CA ALA A 79 6.91 28.10 -3.23
C ALA A 79 5.38 27.92 -3.22
N GLU A 80 4.72 28.15 -4.36
CA GLU A 80 3.27 28.14 -4.48
C GLU A 80 2.70 26.73 -4.67
N ILE A 81 3.51 25.74 -5.06
CA ILE A 81 3.01 24.39 -5.38
C ILE A 81 2.38 23.66 -4.18
N PHE A 82 2.65 24.12 -2.96
CA PHE A 82 2.05 23.60 -1.74
C PHE A 82 0.74 24.31 -1.37
N GLN A 83 0.41 25.43 -2.02
CA GLN A 83 -0.83 26.15 -1.79
C GLN A 83 -2.03 25.44 -2.44
N PRO A 84 -3.23 25.51 -1.82
CA PRO A 84 -4.42 24.87 -2.36
C PRO A 84 -4.75 25.38 -3.77
N PHE A 85 -5.12 24.47 -4.66
CA PHE A 85 -5.59 24.75 -6.02
C PHE A 85 -4.54 25.34 -6.98
N VAL A 86 -3.27 25.41 -6.57
CA VAL A 86 -2.19 25.85 -7.46
C VAL A 86 -1.79 24.75 -8.44
N GLN A 87 -1.63 25.10 -9.72
CA GLN A 87 -1.19 24.21 -10.78
C GLN A 87 -0.12 24.87 -11.64
N VAL A 88 1.05 24.23 -11.73
CA VAL A 88 2.19 24.77 -12.49
C VAL A 88 2.06 24.49 -13.99
N SER A 89 1.42 23.38 -14.37
CA SER A 89 1.25 22.98 -15.77
C SER A 89 -0.20 22.58 -16.07
N GLY A 90 -0.96 23.48 -16.72
CA GLY A 90 -2.37 23.25 -17.08
C GLY A 90 -2.63 22.09 -18.06
N LYS A 91 -1.58 21.54 -18.70
CA LYS A 91 -1.72 20.48 -19.71
C LYS A 91 -1.88 19.06 -19.14
N ARG A 92 -1.61 18.80 -17.85
CA ARG A 92 -1.58 17.42 -17.28
C ARG A 92 -2.53 17.16 -16.11
N GLY A 93 -3.41 18.11 -15.78
CA GLY A 93 -4.57 17.91 -14.90
C GLY A 93 -4.27 17.56 -13.42
N GLY A 94 -5.22 17.88 -12.55
CA GLY A 94 -5.20 17.65 -11.11
C GLY A 94 -6.12 18.63 -10.40
N THR A 95 -6.38 18.44 -9.11
CA THR A 95 -7.15 19.42 -8.31
C THR A 95 -6.27 20.51 -7.71
N GLY A 96 -4.94 20.38 -7.81
CA GLY A 96 -3.98 21.24 -7.09
C GLY A 96 -4.00 21.01 -5.57
N LEU A 97 -4.64 19.94 -5.08
CA LEU A 97 -4.74 19.67 -3.63
C LEU A 97 -3.72 18.64 -3.14
N GLY A 98 -3.14 17.82 -4.03
CA GLY A 98 -2.30 16.68 -3.62
C GLY A 98 -1.10 17.10 -2.78
N LEU A 99 -0.33 18.09 -3.22
CA LEU A 99 0.85 18.59 -2.50
C LEU A 99 0.46 19.38 -1.23
N THR A 100 -0.64 20.12 -1.25
CA THR A 100 -1.19 20.79 -0.05
C THR A 100 -1.56 19.77 1.03
N ILE A 101 -2.30 18.72 0.67
CA ILE A 101 -2.67 17.65 1.60
C ILE A 101 -1.41 16.95 2.11
N SER A 102 -0.47 16.68 1.22
CA SER A 102 0.79 16.02 1.58
C SER A 102 1.62 16.84 2.57
N SER A 103 1.72 18.15 2.36
CA SER A 103 2.41 19.08 3.26
C SER A 103 1.72 19.15 4.63
N ARG A 104 0.39 19.27 4.66
CA ARG A 104 -0.38 19.26 5.91
C ARG A 104 -0.26 17.94 6.68
N LEU A 105 -0.24 16.81 5.99
CA LEU A 105 -0.03 15.51 6.62
C LEU A 105 1.38 15.39 7.20
N ALA A 106 2.41 15.86 6.49
CA ALA A 106 3.77 15.90 7.01
C ALA A 106 3.86 16.77 8.28
N GLN A 107 3.29 17.97 8.26
CA GLN A 107 3.21 18.87 9.42
C GLN A 107 2.46 18.25 10.60
N ALA A 108 1.32 17.60 10.34
CA ALA A 108 0.54 16.92 11.38
C ALA A 108 1.30 15.75 12.02
N MET A 109 2.24 15.14 11.30
CA MET A 109 3.17 14.13 11.81
C MET A 109 4.45 14.74 12.43
N GLY A 110 4.49 16.07 12.62
CA GLY A 110 5.63 16.78 13.22
C GLY A 110 6.84 16.93 12.30
N GLY A 111 6.67 16.67 11.00
CA GLY A 111 7.74 16.76 10.00
C GLY A 111 7.48 17.82 8.94
N GLU A 112 8.18 17.68 7.82
CA GLU A 112 8.19 18.64 6.73
C GLU A 112 8.16 17.95 5.37
N LEU A 113 7.50 18.60 4.40
CA LEU A 113 7.63 18.26 2.99
C LEU A 113 8.23 19.46 2.26
N SER A 114 9.37 19.24 1.61
CA SER A 114 10.11 20.26 0.86
C SER A 114 10.34 19.83 -0.59
N ALA A 115 10.72 20.77 -1.45
CA ALA A 115 11.02 20.51 -2.85
C ALA A 115 12.19 21.35 -3.35
N THR A 116 13.00 20.76 -4.21
CA THR A 116 13.98 21.45 -5.05
C THR A 116 13.68 21.07 -6.50
N SER A 117 13.88 22.00 -7.43
CA SER A 117 13.58 21.74 -8.84
C SER A 117 14.36 22.68 -9.73
N THR A 118 14.67 22.23 -10.94
CA THR A 118 15.28 23.05 -11.99
C THR A 118 14.56 22.74 -13.30
N PRO A 119 14.09 23.77 -14.04
CA PRO A 119 13.43 23.57 -15.33
C PRO A 119 14.27 22.68 -16.25
N GLU A 120 13.61 21.74 -16.93
CA GLU A 120 14.20 20.79 -17.89
C GLU A 120 15.21 19.78 -17.30
N VAL A 121 15.51 19.87 -16.00
CA VAL A 121 16.37 18.91 -15.29
C VAL A 121 15.54 17.93 -14.47
N GLY A 122 14.50 18.43 -13.79
CA GLY A 122 13.62 17.61 -12.96
C GLY A 122 13.35 18.21 -11.59
N SER A 123 12.76 17.41 -10.70
CA SER A 123 12.40 17.82 -9.34
C SER A 123 12.79 16.76 -8.31
N CYS A 124 13.07 17.19 -7.09
CA CYS A 124 13.25 16.33 -5.93
C CYS A 124 12.36 16.82 -4.79
N PHE A 125 11.40 15.99 -4.40
CA PHE A 125 10.54 16.21 -3.24
C PHE A 125 11.06 15.41 -2.06
N CYS A 126 11.25 16.05 -0.90
CA CYS A 126 11.80 15.44 0.30
C CYS A 126 10.80 15.53 1.45
N LEU A 127 10.31 14.36 1.89
CA LEU A 127 9.53 14.18 3.11
C LEU A 127 10.49 13.85 4.26
N ARG A 128 10.49 14.68 5.31
CA ARG A 128 11.24 14.49 6.55
C ARG A 128 10.28 14.24 7.69
N LEU A 129 10.44 13.14 8.42
CA LEU A 129 9.59 12.79 9.55
C LEU A 129 10.40 12.38 10.79
N PRO A 130 10.08 12.89 11.99
CA PRO A 130 10.72 12.51 13.24
C PRO A 130 10.15 11.18 13.77
N LEU A 131 10.24 10.12 12.97
CA LEU A 131 9.73 8.80 13.36
C LEU A 131 10.69 8.12 14.33
N ARG A 132 10.12 7.56 15.40
CA ARG A 132 10.91 6.78 16.35
C ARG A 132 11.23 5.42 15.76
N VAL A 133 12.46 4.96 15.95
CA VAL A 133 12.82 3.56 15.68
C VAL A 133 11.91 2.67 16.50
N ALA A 134 11.19 1.78 15.82
CA ALA A 134 10.49 0.71 16.46
C ALA A 134 11.39 -0.52 16.44
N THR A 135 11.33 -1.32 17.49
CA THR A 135 11.68 -2.73 17.34
C THR A 135 10.67 -3.29 16.35
N ALA A 136 11.12 -3.65 15.15
CA ALA A 136 10.29 -4.48 14.30
C ALA A 136 9.83 -5.64 15.18
N PRO A 137 8.54 -6.04 15.19
CA PRO A 137 8.26 -7.41 15.61
C PRO A 137 9.25 -8.25 14.83
N GLU A 138 10.03 -9.10 15.52
CA GLU A 138 10.94 -10.01 14.85
C GLU A 138 10.23 -10.47 13.60
N PRO A 139 10.81 -10.33 12.39
CA PRO A 139 10.17 -10.90 11.23
C PRO A 139 9.92 -12.35 11.64
N LYS A 140 8.67 -12.69 11.97
CA LYS A 140 8.24 -14.07 12.04
C LYS A 140 8.60 -14.48 10.64
N THR A 141 9.73 -15.18 10.54
CA THR A 141 10.36 -15.53 9.30
C THR A 141 9.22 -15.91 8.39
N ALA A 142 9.10 -15.24 7.23
CA ALA A 142 8.07 -15.50 6.22
C ALA A 142 8.30 -16.89 5.58
N ASN A 143 8.62 -17.87 6.42
CA ASN A 143 9.13 -19.18 6.14
C ASN A 143 9.05 -20.14 7.34
N GLN A 144 8.42 -19.78 8.46
CA GLN A 144 7.71 -20.83 9.18
C GLN A 144 6.51 -21.15 8.31
N ALA A 145 6.63 -22.19 7.47
CA ALA A 145 5.50 -22.78 6.79
C ALA A 145 4.42 -23.00 7.85
N VAL A 146 3.39 -22.15 7.84
CA VAL A 146 2.24 -22.33 8.71
C VAL A 146 1.60 -23.61 8.18
N ARG A 147 1.87 -24.71 8.88
CA ARG A 147 1.30 -26.00 8.56
C ARG A 147 -0.16 -25.98 8.97
N LEU A 148 -1.05 -25.94 7.99
CA LEU A 148 -2.50 -26.01 8.14
C LEU A 148 -3.00 -27.44 7.90
N ASP A 149 -2.12 -28.44 8.02
CA ASP A 149 -2.44 -29.84 7.71
C ASP A 149 -3.67 -30.31 8.49
N GLY A 150 -4.62 -30.86 7.73
CA GLY A 150 -5.87 -31.38 8.29
C GLY A 150 -6.89 -30.32 8.67
N LEU A 151 -6.61 -29.03 8.48
CA LEU A 151 -7.62 -27.98 8.65
C LEU A 151 -8.53 -27.90 7.42
N ARG A 152 -9.83 -27.98 7.66
CA ARG A 152 -10.86 -27.75 6.65
C ARG A 152 -11.32 -26.29 6.74
N LEU A 153 -11.10 -25.52 5.68
CA LEU A 153 -11.37 -24.09 5.64
C LEU A 153 -12.46 -23.78 4.62
N LEU A 154 -13.34 -22.84 4.95
CA LEU A 154 -14.32 -22.28 4.02
C LEU A 154 -13.80 -20.93 3.52
N LEU A 155 -13.71 -20.73 2.21
CA LEU A 155 -13.38 -19.45 1.58
C LEU A 155 -14.63 -18.87 0.93
N ILE A 156 -14.99 -17.63 1.27
CA ILE A 156 -16.12 -16.89 0.69
C ILE A 156 -15.53 -15.70 -0.07
N GLU A 157 -15.49 -15.80 -1.39
CA GLU A 157 -14.78 -14.89 -2.28
C GLU A 157 -15.45 -14.92 -3.66
N ASP A 158 -15.94 -13.77 -4.14
CA ASP A 158 -16.71 -13.67 -5.37
C ASP A 158 -15.82 -13.54 -6.62
N ASN A 159 -14.56 -13.13 -6.45
CA ASN A 159 -13.60 -13.01 -7.53
C ASN A 159 -12.92 -14.37 -7.83
N PRO A 160 -13.15 -14.97 -9.02
CA PRO A 160 -12.62 -16.30 -9.34
C PRO A 160 -11.09 -16.37 -9.35
N LEU A 161 -10.41 -15.25 -9.64
CA LEU A 161 -8.95 -15.20 -9.64
C LEU A 161 -8.41 -15.21 -8.20
N THR A 162 -8.97 -14.37 -7.33
CA THR A 162 -8.60 -14.35 -5.90
C THR A 162 -8.91 -15.69 -5.25
N GLN A 163 -10.08 -16.26 -5.54
CA GLN A 163 -10.48 -17.58 -5.08
C GLN A 163 -9.43 -18.64 -5.44
N ARG A 164 -9.03 -18.71 -6.71
CA ARG A 164 -8.05 -19.69 -7.19
C ARG A 164 -6.69 -19.53 -6.52
N ILE A 165 -6.20 -18.30 -6.41
CA ILE A 165 -4.90 -18.00 -5.79
C ILE A 165 -4.91 -18.38 -4.30
N THR A 166 -5.95 -17.98 -3.57
CA THR A 166 -6.08 -18.23 -2.13
C THR A 166 -6.22 -19.73 -1.84
N VAL A 167 -7.01 -20.46 -2.64
CA VAL A 167 -7.12 -21.93 -2.54
C VAL A 167 -5.77 -22.60 -2.75
N GLU A 168 -5.02 -22.22 -3.80
CA GLU A 168 -3.70 -22.78 -4.10
C GLU A 168 -2.71 -22.55 -2.95
N MET A 169 -2.68 -21.34 -2.38
CA MET A 169 -1.79 -21.00 -1.26
C MET A 169 -2.12 -21.80 0.01
N LEU A 170 -3.41 -21.93 0.35
CA LEU A 170 -3.85 -22.65 1.54
C LEU A 170 -3.66 -24.17 1.39
N ASN A 171 -3.94 -24.72 0.20
CA ASN A 171 -3.70 -26.13 -0.09
C ASN A 171 -2.20 -26.47 -0.05
N THR A 172 -1.33 -25.58 -0.57
CA THR A 172 0.13 -25.73 -0.46
C THR A 172 0.60 -25.75 1.00
N SER A 173 -0.17 -25.14 1.90
CA SER A 173 0.06 -25.13 3.34
C SER A 173 -0.56 -26.32 4.07
N GLY A 174 -1.21 -27.26 3.37
CA GLY A 174 -1.79 -28.49 3.92
C GLY A 174 -3.28 -28.43 4.27
N ALA A 175 -3.93 -27.28 4.09
CA ALA A 175 -5.37 -27.14 4.34
C ALA A 175 -6.20 -27.82 3.25
N GLN A 176 -7.45 -28.16 3.59
CA GLN A 176 -8.49 -28.51 2.65
C GLN A 176 -9.45 -27.33 2.53
N VAL A 177 -9.48 -26.67 1.37
CA VAL A 177 -10.32 -25.47 1.18
C VAL A 177 -11.55 -25.78 0.33
N VAL A 178 -12.73 -25.42 0.84
CA VAL A 178 -13.97 -25.32 0.05
C VAL A 178 -14.21 -23.85 -0.22
N ALA A 179 -14.39 -23.48 -1.49
CA ALA A 179 -14.56 -22.09 -1.89
C ALA A 179 -15.94 -21.85 -2.50
N VAL A 180 -16.59 -20.76 -2.11
CA VAL A 180 -17.91 -20.33 -2.54
C VAL A 180 -17.90 -18.84 -2.91
N GLY A 181 -18.82 -18.41 -3.77
CA GLY A 181 -18.81 -17.08 -4.36
C GLY A 181 -19.65 -16.03 -3.62
N ASN A 182 -20.43 -16.44 -2.62
CA ASN A 182 -21.34 -15.55 -1.90
C ASN A 182 -21.76 -16.17 -0.55
N ALA A 183 -22.42 -15.36 0.27
CA ALA A 183 -22.81 -15.74 1.62
C ALA A 183 -23.95 -16.78 1.62
N ALA A 184 -24.88 -16.74 0.67
CA ALA A 184 -25.93 -17.75 0.55
C ALA A 184 -25.37 -19.16 0.32
N GLN A 185 -24.41 -19.31 -0.60
CA GLN A 185 -23.70 -20.57 -0.85
C GLN A 185 -22.88 -21.01 0.38
N ALA A 186 -22.32 -20.06 1.12
CA ALA A 186 -21.59 -20.35 2.34
C ALA A 186 -22.50 -20.95 3.42
N LEU A 187 -23.70 -20.39 3.63
CA LEU A 187 -24.70 -20.95 4.56
C LEU A 187 -25.12 -22.36 4.17
N GLU A 188 -25.44 -22.58 2.89
CA GLU A 188 -25.80 -23.89 2.38
C GLU A 188 -24.66 -24.90 2.61
N THR A 189 -23.43 -24.48 2.33
CA THR A 189 -22.23 -25.30 2.54
C THR A 189 -22.02 -25.63 4.02
N LEU A 190 -22.21 -24.66 4.92
CA LEU A 190 -22.11 -24.84 6.37
C LEU A 190 -23.18 -25.77 6.93
N GLN A 191 -24.36 -25.83 6.33
CA GLN A 191 -25.45 -26.71 6.77
C GLN A 191 -25.28 -28.15 6.30
N ASN A 192 -24.70 -28.35 5.11
CA ASN A 192 -24.67 -29.65 4.42
C ASN A 192 -23.30 -30.36 4.45
N SER A 193 -22.27 -29.72 5.03
CA SER A 193 -20.90 -30.26 5.05
C SER A 193 -20.41 -30.57 6.47
N GLU A 194 -19.33 -31.34 6.55
CA GLU A 194 -18.56 -31.46 7.79
C GLU A 194 -18.09 -30.08 8.30
N PRO A 195 -18.00 -29.89 9.63
CA PRO A 195 -17.61 -28.61 10.23
C PRO A 195 -16.28 -28.07 9.71
N PHE A 196 -16.21 -26.75 9.56
CA PHE A 196 -14.98 -26.07 9.18
C PHE A 196 -14.23 -25.60 10.43
N ALA A 197 -12.90 -25.63 10.34
CA ALA A 197 -12.02 -25.09 11.38
C ALA A 197 -12.10 -23.56 11.43
N ALA A 198 -12.22 -22.91 10.28
CA ALA A 198 -12.40 -21.47 10.14
C ALA A 198 -13.03 -21.13 8.78
N ALA A 199 -13.56 -19.91 8.67
CA ALA A 199 -13.96 -19.31 7.40
C ALA A 199 -13.10 -18.06 7.12
N LEU A 200 -12.64 -17.92 5.88
CA LEU A 200 -12.05 -16.70 5.33
C LEU A 200 -13.13 -16.03 4.49
N VAL A 201 -13.46 -14.78 4.82
CA VAL A 201 -14.60 -14.06 4.26
C VAL A 201 -14.08 -12.77 3.65
N ASP A 202 -14.30 -12.58 2.36
CA ASP A 202 -14.05 -11.29 1.73
C ASP A 202 -15.00 -10.23 2.30
N PHE A 203 -14.53 -8.99 2.40
CA PHE A 203 -15.31 -7.88 2.92
C PHE A 203 -16.39 -7.45 1.91
N ASP A 204 -16.06 -7.45 0.62
CA ASP A 204 -16.93 -6.93 -0.45
C ASP A 204 -17.68 -8.06 -1.18
N LEU A 205 -18.49 -8.84 -0.45
CA LEU A 205 -19.33 -9.88 -1.07
C LEU A 205 -20.55 -9.29 -1.80
N PRO A 206 -21.08 -9.99 -2.82
CA PRO A 206 -22.18 -9.48 -3.65
C PRO A 206 -23.55 -9.43 -2.93
N ASP A 207 -23.73 -10.20 -1.85
CA ASP A 207 -25.02 -10.38 -1.16
C ASP A 207 -25.06 -9.88 0.28
N ILE A 208 -23.91 -9.71 0.95
CA ILE A 208 -23.80 -9.18 2.31
C ILE A 208 -22.45 -8.48 2.51
N ASP A 209 -22.36 -7.53 3.44
CA ASP A 209 -21.06 -7.05 3.92
C ASP A 209 -20.43 -8.12 4.83
N GLY A 210 -19.23 -8.59 4.51
CA GLY A 210 -18.53 -9.68 5.22
C GLY A 210 -18.27 -9.41 6.71
N ILE A 211 -18.41 -8.15 7.16
CA ILE A 211 -18.30 -7.75 8.57
C ILE A 211 -19.60 -8.03 9.34
N THR A 212 -20.73 -8.15 8.64
CA THR A 212 -22.08 -8.26 9.22
C THR A 212 -22.59 -9.70 9.15
N LEU A 213 -21.78 -10.68 9.57
CA LEU A 213 -22.20 -12.09 9.58
C LEU A 213 -23.24 -12.32 10.71
N PRO A 214 -24.46 -12.78 10.39
CA PRO A 214 -25.48 -13.03 11.40
C PRO A 214 -25.10 -14.17 12.36
N ASP A 215 -25.67 -14.15 13.57
CA ASP A 215 -25.32 -15.07 14.68
C ASP A 215 -25.44 -16.57 14.34
N ASN A 216 -26.23 -16.91 13.32
CA ASN A 216 -26.42 -18.28 12.83
C ASN A 216 -25.20 -18.85 12.07
N TRP A 217 -24.20 -18.04 11.71
CA TRP A 217 -22.96 -18.50 11.07
C TRP A 217 -21.99 -19.19 12.05
N TYR A 218 -22.08 -18.86 13.34
CA TYR A 218 -21.09 -19.27 14.33
C TYR A 218 -21.28 -20.67 14.89
N SER A 219 -22.41 -21.34 14.63
CA SER A 219 -22.73 -22.67 15.17
C SER A 219 -21.89 -23.79 14.56
N ASN A 220 -21.41 -23.62 13.32
CA ASN A 220 -20.72 -24.66 12.55
C ASN A 220 -19.22 -24.39 12.32
N ILE A 221 -18.69 -23.31 12.91
CA ILE A 221 -17.25 -22.96 12.88
C ILE A 221 -16.69 -23.15 14.30
N ARG A 222 -15.65 -23.98 14.46
CA ARG A 222 -14.99 -24.13 15.76
C ARG A 222 -14.27 -22.83 16.12
N ARG A 223 -14.81 -22.11 17.12
CA ARG A 223 -14.21 -20.87 17.66
C ARG A 223 -12.78 -21.12 18.13
N TRP A 224 -11.82 -20.47 17.50
CA TRP A 224 -10.49 -20.21 18.05
C TRP A 224 -10.32 -18.69 18.14
N PHE A 225 -10.15 -18.18 19.36
CA PHE A 225 -9.74 -16.79 19.60
C PHE A 225 -8.23 -16.65 19.40
#